data_AF-A0A7M3LVN6-F1
#
_entry.id   AF-A0A7M3LVN6-F1
#
_cell.length_a   1.000
_cell.length_b   1.000
_cell.length_c   1.000
_cell.angle_alpha   90.00
_cell.angle_beta   90.00
_cell.angle_gamma   90.00
#
_symmetry.space_group_name_H-M   'P 1'
#
loop_
_entity.id
_entity.type
_entity.pdbx_description
1 polymer ?
#
loop_
_entity_poly.entity_id
_entity_poly.type
_entity_poly.pdbx_seq_one_letter_code
_entity_poly.pdbx_strand_id
1 'polypeptide(L)'
;MSPARLLSAPLPDLLADLEVQLVESGIADESFFGAVFRLEERLVLVAPSGCPTDEWDVLARGLLGQALGVSLPALPSSVAAVEVVS
;
A
#
# COMPACT_ATOMS: atom_id res chain seq x y z
N MET A 1 9.08 -2.41 -11.31
CA MET A 1 9.45 -2.38 -9.87
C MET A 1 10.13 -3.70 -9.50
N SER A 2 11.16 -3.70 -8.65
CA SER A 2 11.83 -4.94 -8.16
C SER A 2 11.64 -5.12 -6.64
N PRO A 3 11.71 -6.34 -6.09
CA PRO A 3 11.63 -6.54 -4.64
C PRO A 3 12.66 -5.73 -3.86
N ALA A 4 13.91 -5.69 -4.35
CA ALA A 4 14.98 -4.94 -3.70
C ALA A 4 14.69 -3.43 -3.63
N ARG A 5 14.23 -2.82 -4.73
CA ARG A 5 13.85 -1.40 -4.73
C ARG A 5 12.67 -1.14 -3.79
N LEU A 6 11.66 -2.00 -3.86
CA LEU A 6 10.45 -1.91 -3.03
C LEU A 6 10.74 -2.01 -1.53
N LEU A 7 11.79 -2.72 -1.11
CA LEU A 7 12.15 -2.92 0.30
C LEU A 7 13.21 -1.95 0.83
N SER A 8 14.02 -1.34 -0.04
CA SER A 8 15.17 -0.51 0.38
C SER A 8 14.99 0.99 0.16
N ALA A 9 14.08 1.40 -0.73
CA ALA A 9 13.81 2.80 -0.97
C ALA A 9 13.13 3.44 0.26
N PRO A 10 13.42 4.70 0.62
CA PRO A 10 12.55 5.46 1.51
C PRO A 10 11.12 5.45 0.96
N LEU A 11 10.12 5.19 1.82
CA LEU A 11 8.73 5.12 1.38
C LEU A 11 8.26 6.37 0.64
N PRO A 12 8.56 7.61 1.08
CA PRO A 12 8.16 8.81 0.35
C PRO A 12 8.68 8.85 -1.10
N ASP A 13 9.93 8.45 -1.31
CA ASP A 13 10.55 8.39 -2.64
C ASP A 13 9.86 7.33 -3.51
N LEU A 14 9.53 6.18 -2.92
CA LEU A 14 8.82 5.10 -3.60
C LEU A 14 7.41 5.53 -4.04
N LEU A 15 6.68 6.24 -3.17
CA LEU A 15 5.33 6.75 -3.48
C LEU A 15 5.39 7.79 -4.60
N ALA A 16 6.40 8.66 -4.59
CA ALA A 16 6.63 9.64 -5.65
C ALA A 16 6.99 8.98 -6.98
N ASP A 17 7.94 8.02 -6.98
CA ASP A 17 8.38 7.28 -8.17
C ASP A 17 7.22 6.53 -8.86
N LEU A 18 6.25 6.07 -8.07
CA LEU A 18 5.09 5.29 -8.53
C LEU A 18 3.84 6.15 -8.81
N GLU A 19 3.93 7.47 -8.63
CA GLU A 19 2.79 8.39 -8.70
C GLU A 19 1.60 7.94 -7.84
N VAL A 20 1.88 7.39 -6.65
CA VAL A 20 0.87 6.88 -5.73
C VAL A 20 0.18 8.05 -5.03
N GLN A 21 -1.15 8.07 -5.10
CA GLN A 21 -1.95 8.94 -4.26
C GLN A 21 -2.13 8.31 -2.89
N LEU A 22 -1.55 8.94 -1.86
CA LEU A 22 -1.75 8.55 -0.46
C LEU A 22 -3.00 9.25 0.10
N VAL A 23 -3.91 8.48 0.69
CA VAL A 23 -5.13 8.97 1.33
C VAL A 23 -5.21 8.41 2.74
N GLU A 24 -5.48 9.24 3.74
CA GLU A 24 -5.82 8.77 5.07
C GLU A 24 -7.29 8.34 5.12
N SER A 25 -7.55 7.14 5.63
CA SER A 25 -8.89 6.58 5.74
C SER A 25 -9.66 7.17 6.91
N GLY A 26 -10.92 7.52 6.70
CA GLY A 26 -11.88 7.79 7.78
C GLY A 26 -12.55 6.52 8.36
N ILE A 27 -12.12 5.32 7.94
CA ILE A 27 -12.66 4.05 8.44
C ILE A 27 -12.22 3.86 9.89
N ALA A 28 -13.18 3.80 10.81
CA ALA A 28 -12.96 3.60 12.24
C ALA A 28 -12.90 2.12 12.66
N ASP A 29 -13.01 1.19 11.70
CA ASP A 29 -12.90 -0.24 11.93
C ASP A 29 -11.45 -0.60 12.27
N GLU A 30 -11.19 -1.08 13.49
CA GLU A 30 -9.86 -1.49 13.97
C GLU A 30 -9.29 -2.69 13.18
N SER A 31 -10.12 -3.40 12.42
CA SER A 31 -9.68 -4.46 11.52
C SER A 31 -9.26 -3.96 10.14
N PHE A 32 -9.39 -2.66 9.86
CA PHE A 32 -8.89 -2.06 8.63
C PHE A 32 -7.40 -1.71 8.73
N PHE A 33 -6.58 -2.45 7.99
CA PHE A 33 -5.12 -2.29 7.98
C PHE A 33 -4.59 -1.55 6.74
N GLY A 34 -5.48 -0.93 5.97
CA GLY A 34 -5.15 -0.23 4.72
C GLY A 34 -5.63 -0.97 3.47
N ALA A 35 -5.57 -0.27 2.35
CA ALA A 35 -5.95 -0.81 1.05
C ALA A 35 -5.10 -0.18 -0.06
N VAL A 36 -4.98 -0.90 -1.16
CA VAL A 36 -4.48 -0.35 -2.42
C VAL A 36 -5.42 -0.76 -3.53
N PHE A 37 -5.71 0.18 -4.42
CA PHE A 37 -6.47 -0.06 -5.64
C PHE A 37 -5.94 0.81 -6.77
N ARG A 38 -6.25 0.41 -7.99
CA ARG A 38 -5.95 1.20 -9.18
C ARG A 38 -7.17 2.04 -9.53
N LEU A 39 -6.97 3.34 -9.76
CA LEU A 39 -7.97 4.25 -10.28
C LEU A 39 -7.41 4.86 -11.56
N GLU A 40 -8.00 4.51 -12.70
CA GLU A 40 -7.47 4.82 -14.03
C GLU A 40 -6.01 4.35 -14.16
N GLU A 41 -5.07 5.27 -14.37
CA GLU A 41 -3.64 4.97 -14.51
C GLU A 41 -2.87 5.07 -13.18
N ARG A 42 -3.52 5.45 -12.09
CA ARG A 42 -2.87 5.74 -10.80
C ARG A 42 -3.14 4.68 -9.75
N LEU A 43 -2.18 4.50 -8.86
CA LEU A 43 -2.36 3.71 -7.63
C LEU A 43 -2.85 4.64 -6.52
N VAL A 44 -3.91 4.22 -5.83
CA VAL A 44 -4.39 4.87 -4.62
C VAL A 44 -4.06 3.97 -3.45
N LEU A 45 -3.29 4.49 -2.52
CA LEU A 45 -2.91 3.83 -1.29
C LEU A 45 -3.65 4.49 -0.12
N VAL A 46 -4.42 3.69 0.61
CA VAL A 46 -5.26 4.15 1.71
C VAL A 46 -4.63 3.72 3.03
N ALA A 47 -4.17 4.70 3.81
CA ALA A 47 -3.62 4.49 5.14
C ALA A 47 -4.72 4.40 6.20
N PRO A 48 -4.65 3.47 7.16
CA PRO A 48 -5.53 3.49 8.32
C PRO A 48 -5.26 4.72 9.20
N SER A 49 -6.32 5.28 9.79
CA SER A 49 -6.23 6.40 10.73
C SER A 49 -5.35 6.04 11.92
N GLY A 50 -4.41 6.93 12.29
CA GLY A 50 -3.60 6.79 13.51
C GLY A 50 -2.59 5.64 13.51
N CYS A 51 -2.31 5.02 12.36
CA CYS A 51 -1.32 3.95 12.26
C CYS A 51 0.11 4.47 12.51
N PRO A 52 0.90 3.80 13.36
CA PRO A 52 2.32 4.11 13.54
C PRO A 52 3.09 4.10 12.21
N THR A 53 4.05 5.01 12.06
CA THR A 53 4.78 5.21 10.80
C THR A 53 5.55 3.97 10.34
N ASP A 54 6.10 3.20 11.29
CA ASP A 54 6.84 1.97 11.05
C ASP A 54 5.91 0.81 10.64
N GLU A 55 4.77 0.66 11.29
CA GLU A 55 3.73 -0.30 10.88
C GLU A 55 3.20 0.03 9.48
N TRP A 56 2.95 1.32 9.22
CA TRP A 56 2.50 1.79 7.93
C TRP A 56 3.51 1.50 6.82
N ASP A 57 4.81 1.65 7.07
CA ASP A 57 5.85 1.40 6.07
C ASP A 57 5.83 -0.05 5.57
N VAL A 58 5.68 -1.01 6.49
CA VAL A 58 5.57 -2.43 6.16
C VAL A 58 4.29 -2.72 5.36
N LEU A 59 3.14 -2.20 5.82
CA LEU A 59 1.84 -2.41 5.17
C LEU A 59 1.81 -1.82 3.77
N ALA A 60 2.29 -0.58 3.60
CA ALA A 60 2.37 0.11 2.33
C ALA A 60 3.20 -0.68 1.31
N ARG A 61 4.37 -1.20 1.69
CA ARG A 61 5.21 -2.00 0.78
C ARG A 61 4.57 -3.32 0.39
N GLY A 62 3.93 -4.01 1.33
CA GLY A 62 3.22 -5.25 1.03
C GLY A 62 2.04 -5.02 0.08
N LEU A 63 1.24 -3.98 0.33
CA LEU A 63 0.13 -3.58 -0.54
C LEU A 63 0.63 -3.21 -1.95
N LEU A 64 1.65 -2.35 -2.06
CA LEU A 64 2.27 -2.00 -3.34
C LEU A 64 2.87 -3.21 -4.05
N GLY A 65 3.46 -4.15 -3.31
CA GLY A 65 3.96 -5.41 -3.85
C GLY A 65 2.86 -6.23 -4.51
N GLN A 66 1.72 -6.40 -3.81
CA GLN A 66 0.55 -7.07 -4.36
C GLN A 66 0.01 -6.36 -5.61
N ALA A 67 -0.19 -5.04 -5.55
CA ALA A 67 -0.73 -4.25 -6.67
C ALA A 67 0.19 -4.20 -7.91
N LEU A 68 1.50 -4.35 -7.73
CA LEU A 68 2.50 -4.34 -8.79
C LEU A 68 2.90 -5.75 -9.27
N GLY A 69 2.32 -6.81 -8.69
CA GLY A 69 2.71 -8.19 -8.99
C GLY A 69 4.15 -8.53 -8.59
N VAL A 70 4.70 -7.83 -7.59
CA VAL A 70 6.05 -8.07 -7.06
C VAL A 70 5.97 -9.11 -5.96
N SER A 71 6.66 -10.23 -6.14
CA SER A 71 6.74 -11.29 -5.13
C SER A 71 7.45 -10.79 -3.87
N LEU A 72 6.68 -10.65 -2.80
CA LEU A 72 7.12 -10.30 -1.44
C LEU A 72 6.57 -11.33 -0.45
N PRO A 73 7.10 -11.41 0.78
CA PRO A 73 6.46 -12.15 1.86
C PRO A 73 4.98 -11.75 1.98
N ALA A 74 4.11 -12.73 2.20
CA ALA A 74 2.69 -12.50 2.32
C ALA A 74 2.37 -11.60 3.52
N LEU A 75 1.43 -10.67 3.33
CA LEU A 75 0.83 -9.92 4.42
C LEU A 75 -0.16 -10.79 5.21
N PRO A 76 -0.53 -10.39 6.45
CA PRO A 76 -1.64 -11.01 7.16
C PRO A 76 -2.91 -11.02 6.31
N SER A 77 -3.75 -12.05 6.45
CA SER A 77 -4.98 -12.20 5.65
C SER A 77 -6.02 -11.10 5.86
N SER A 78 -5.88 -10.28 6.91
CA SER A 78 -6.68 -9.07 7.14
C SER A 78 -6.25 -7.88 6.27
N VAL A 79 -5.14 -7.99 5.54
CA VAL A 79 -4.63 -6.95 4.63
C VAL A 79 -4.77 -7.45 3.19
N ALA A 80 -5.53 -6.74 2.37
CA ALA A 80 -5.79 -7.12 0.99
C ALA A 80 -5.63 -5.94 0.03
N ALA A 81 -4.93 -6.15 -1.07
CA ALA A 81 -5.09 -5.34 -2.28
C ALA A 81 -6.41 -5.71 -2.95
N VAL A 82 -7.15 -4.70 -3.41
CA VAL A 82 -8.41 -4.91 -4.14
C VAL A 82 -8.27 -4.26 -5.51
N GLU A 83 -8.49 -5.05 -6.56
CA GLU A 83 -8.60 -4.52 -7.91
C GLU A 83 -10.03 -4.00 -8.11
N VAL A 84 -10.17 -2.68 -8.33
CA VAL A 84 -11.45 -2.06 -8.66
C VAL A 84 -11.48 -1.89 -10.18
N VAL A 85 -12.22 -2.76 -10.87
CA VAL A 85 -12.42 -2.65 -12.32
C VAL A 85 -13.60 -1.69 -12.55
N SER A 86 -13.32 -0.54 -13.18
CA SER A 86 -14.33 0.42 -13.66
C SER A 86 -14.91 0.00 -15.00
#